data_AF-A0A960N227-F1
#
_entry.id   AF-A0A960N227-F1
#
_cell.length_a   1.000
_cell.length_b   1.000
_cell.length_c   1.000
_cell.angle_alpha   90.00
_cell.angle_beta   90.00
_cell.angle_gamma   90.00
#
_symmetry.space_group_name_H-M   'P 1'
#
loop_
_entity.id
_entity.type
_entity.pdbx_description
1 polymer ?
#
loop_
_entity_poly.entity_id
_entity_poly.type
_entity_poly.pdbx_seq_one_letter_code
_entity_poly.pdbx_strand_id
1 'polypeptide(L)'
;MRKTPLTFSLAVGLILSAQAEPAAIFNGKDLTGWHGDNPHITNKAKPEDREKALADQQEEFKAHWSIQNGELVNDGKGPYATTDKDYGDIEFTIDYKTVPLADSGIYLRG
;
A
#
# COMPACT_ATOMS: atom_id res chain seq x y z
N MET A 1 -11.78 9.63 -67.10
CA MET A 1 -12.29 9.59 -65.71
C MET A 1 -11.12 9.91 -64.78
N ARG A 2 -11.08 11.11 -64.17
CA ARG A 2 -10.02 11.51 -63.23
C ARG A 2 -10.41 11.04 -61.83
N LYS A 3 -9.58 10.20 -61.19
CA LYS A 3 -9.74 9.80 -59.79
C LYS A 3 -8.96 10.78 -58.91
N THR A 4 -9.66 11.59 -58.13
CA THR A 4 -9.06 12.43 -57.08
C THR A 4 -8.68 11.52 -55.90
N PRO A 5 -7.44 11.56 -55.38
CA PRO A 5 -7.11 10.82 -54.17
C PRO A 5 -7.65 11.58 -52.95
N LEU A 6 -8.38 10.87 -52.10
CA LEU A 6 -8.88 11.37 -50.83
C LEU A 6 -7.77 11.19 -49.78
N THR A 7 -7.14 12.29 -49.38
CA THR A 7 -6.12 12.27 -48.32
C THR A 7 -6.81 12.18 -46.97
N PHE A 8 -6.62 11.08 -46.25
CA PHE A 8 -6.99 10.95 -44.84
C PHE A 8 -5.83 11.46 -43.97
N SER A 9 -6.01 12.62 -43.34
CA SER A 9 -5.11 13.07 -42.27
C SER A 9 -5.51 12.40 -40.97
N LEU A 10 -4.69 11.46 -40.48
CA LEU A 10 -4.81 10.90 -39.14
C LEU A 10 -4.20 11.90 -38.15
N ALA A 11 -5.04 12.62 -37.41
CA ALA A 11 -4.59 13.40 -36.27
C ALA A 11 -4.26 12.44 -35.12
N VAL A 12 -2.97 12.21 -34.87
CA VAL A 12 -2.50 11.53 -33.66
C VAL A 12 -2.61 12.54 -32.52
N GLY A 13 -3.69 12.47 -31.74
CA GLY A 13 -3.82 13.23 -30.51
C GLY A 13 -2.85 12.68 -29.46
N LEU A 14 -1.86 13.48 -29.04
CA LEU A 14 -1.12 13.21 -27.82
C LEU A 14 -2.09 13.27 -26.65
N ILE A 15 -2.42 12.12 -26.08
CA ILE A 15 -3.06 12.05 -24.77
C ILE A 15 -1.92 12.27 -23.75
N LEU A 16 -1.75 13.50 -23.27
CA LEU A 16 -1.01 13.72 -22.03
C LEU A 16 -1.89 13.21 -20.90
N SER A 17 -1.55 12.06 -20.32
CA SER A 17 -2.11 11.66 -19.02
C SER A 17 -1.59 12.64 -17.97
N ALA A 18 -2.49 13.37 -17.30
CA ALA A 18 -2.13 14.11 -16.10
C ALA A 18 -1.71 13.09 -15.03
N GLN A 19 -0.46 13.14 -14.58
CA GLN A 19 0.01 12.38 -13.43
C GLN A 19 -0.79 12.87 -12.22
N ALA A 20 -1.47 11.97 -11.51
CA ALA A 20 -2.17 12.35 -10.28
C ALA A 20 -1.15 12.85 -9.24
N GLU A 21 -1.51 13.89 -8.48
CA GLU A 21 -0.68 14.35 -7.36
C GLU A 21 -0.48 13.21 -6.34
N PRO A 22 0.74 12.94 -5.89
CA PRO A 22 1.02 11.84 -4.97
C PRO A 22 0.32 12.07 -3.63
N ALA A 23 -0.45 11.08 -3.19
CA ALA A 23 -1.13 11.10 -1.89
C ALA A 23 -0.28 10.38 -0.83
N ALA A 24 0.01 11.06 0.28
CA ALA A 24 0.74 10.45 1.39
C ALA A 24 -0.08 9.33 2.04
N ILE A 25 0.50 8.13 2.13
CA ILE A 25 -0.08 6.98 2.85
C ILE A 25 0.22 7.07 4.35
N PHE A 26 1.37 7.64 4.71
CA PHE A 26 1.80 7.81 6.10
C PHE A 26 1.75 9.28 6.52
N ASN A 27 1.17 9.54 7.69
CA ASN A 27 0.93 10.90 8.19
C ASN A 27 2.07 11.50 9.02
N GLY A 28 3.11 10.72 9.35
CA GLY A 28 4.27 11.16 10.14
C GLY A 28 4.03 11.34 11.64
N LYS A 29 2.84 11.04 12.17
CA LYS A 29 2.40 11.43 13.51
C LYS A 29 1.93 10.25 14.36
N ASP A 30 1.12 9.37 13.79
CA ASP A 30 0.52 8.26 14.49
C ASP A 30 0.21 7.10 13.53
N LEU A 31 -0.44 6.06 14.05
CA LEU A 31 -0.82 4.86 13.31
C LEU A 31 -2.21 4.98 12.65
N THR A 32 -2.78 6.19 12.54
CA THR A 32 -4.08 6.36 11.86
C THR A 32 -3.97 5.92 10.41
N GLY A 33 -4.92 5.09 9.97
CA GLY A 33 -4.90 4.50 8.63
C GLY A 33 -4.12 3.18 8.53
N TRP A 34 -3.68 2.63 9.67
CA TRP A 34 -2.96 1.37 9.76
C TRP A 34 -3.56 0.45 10.83
N HIS A 35 -3.55 -0.85 10.55
CA HIS A 35 -3.91 -1.92 11.49
C HIS A 35 -2.88 -3.06 11.42
N GLY A 36 -2.91 -3.92 12.45
CA GLY A 36 -2.14 -5.15 12.45
C GLY A 36 -2.83 -6.26 11.67
N ASP A 37 -2.14 -6.88 10.72
CA ASP A 37 -2.59 -8.11 10.08
C ASP A 37 -1.43 -9.06 9.75
N ASN A 38 -1.41 -10.23 10.39
CA ASN A 38 -0.62 -11.36 9.96
C ASN A 38 -1.47 -12.26 9.04
N PRO A 39 -1.23 -12.25 7.71
CA PRO A 39 -2.01 -13.02 6.74
C PRO A 39 -1.92 -14.53 6.97
N HIS A 40 -0.90 -15.04 7.67
CA HIS A 40 -0.81 -16.46 8.02
C HIS A 40 -1.82 -16.89 9.09
N ILE A 41 -2.41 -15.94 9.81
CA ILE A 41 -3.50 -16.13 10.77
C ILE A 41 -4.83 -15.82 10.08
N THR A 42 -4.98 -14.62 9.52
CA THR A 42 -6.27 -14.14 9.00
C THR A 42 -6.74 -14.89 7.77
N ASN A 43 -5.84 -15.31 6.87
CA ASN A 43 -6.23 -16.11 5.69
C ASN A 43 -6.61 -17.56 6.05
N LYS A 44 -6.28 -18.03 7.26
CA LYS A 44 -6.67 -19.36 7.75
C LYS A 44 -7.92 -19.33 8.62
N ALA A 45 -8.34 -18.15 9.07
CA ALA A 45 -9.57 -17.99 9.81
C ALA A 45 -10.77 -18.35 8.93
N LYS A 46 -11.84 -18.87 9.54
CA LYS A 46 -13.11 -19.02 8.84
C LYS A 46 -13.66 -17.63 8.48
N PRO A 47 -14.47 -17.51 7.40
CA PRO A 47 -15.04 -16.22 7.02
C PRO A 47 -15.75 -15.49 8.16
N GLU A 48 -16.50 -16.21 8.99
CA GLU A 48 -17.22 -15.67 10.15
C GLU A 48 -16.29 -15.19 11.30
N ASP A 49 -15.07 -15.70 11.36
CA ASP A 49 -14.10 -15.40 12.43
C ASP A 49 -13.02 -14.40 11.99
N ARG A 50 -13.01 -13.99 10.71
CA ARG A 50 -11.93 -13.17 10.13
C ARG A 50 -11.80 -11.81 10.82
N GLU A 51 -12.92 -11.15 11.09
CA GLU A 51 -12.91 -9.85 11.78
C GLU A 51 -12.37 -9.97 13.20
N LYS A 52 -12.71 -11.07 13.90
CA LYS A 52 -12.16 -11.34 15.23
C LYS A 52 -10.65 -11.59 15.15
N ALA A 53 -10.20 -12.40 14.19
CA ALA A 53 -8.78 -12.67 13.99
C ALA A 53 -7.97 -11.39 13.71
N LEU A 54 -8.54 -10.42 12.99
CA LEU A 54 -7.95 -9.09 12.84
C LEU A 54 -7.95 -8.31 14.16
N ALA A 55 -9.10 -8.24 14.84
CA ALA A 55 -9.26 -7.49 16.08
C ALA A 55 -8.27 -7.95 17.18
N ASP A 56 -8.06 -9.26 17.29
CA ASP A 56 -7.17 -9.88 18.29
C ASP A 56 -5.69 -9.48 18.10
N GLN A 57 -5.30 -8.97 16.92
CA GLN A 57 -3.93 -8.57 16.61
C GLN A 57 -3.64 -7.08 16.90
N GLN A 58 -4.67 -6.26 17.15
CA GLN A 58 -4.51 -4.81 17.22
C GLN A 58 -3.76 -4.33 18.46
N GLU A 59 -3.86 -5.07 19.57
CA GLU A 59 -3.11 -4.75 20.77
C GLU A 59 -1.60 -4.98 20.56
N GLU A 60 -1.23 -6.14 20.02
CA GLU A 60 0.16 -6.49 19.71
C GLU A 60 0.74 -5.56 18.63
N PHE A 61 -0.04 -5.20 17.60
CA PHE A 61 0.33 -4.20 16.61
C PHE A 61 0.76 -2.88 17.25
N LYS A 62 -0.07 -2.33 18.15
CA LYS A 62 0.21 -1.06 18.85
C LYS A 62 1.36 -1.16 19.86
N ALA A 63 1.70 -2.37 20.29
CA ALA A 63 2.85 -2.60 21.17
C ALA A 63 4.19 -2.59 20.41
N HIS A 64 4.20 -3.00 19.14
CA HIS A 64 5.43 -3.22 18.36
C HIS A 64 5.64 -2.25 17.20
N TRP A 65 4.60 -1.53 16.78
CA TRP A 65 4.71 -0.44 15.81
C TRP A 65 4.57 0.91 16.51
N SER A 66 5.45 1.84 16.16
CA SER A 66 5.49 3.17 16.78
C SER A 66 5.97 4.21 15.78
N ILE A 67 5.66 5.47 16.07
CA ILE A 67 6.21 6.61 15.33
C ILE A 67 7.40 7.17 16.11
N GLN A 68 8.58 7.17 15.50
CA GLN A 68 9.81 7.69 16.10
C GLN A 68 10.48 8.64 15.11
N ASN A 69 10.74 9.88 15.51
CA ASN A 69 11.36 10.91 14.66
C ASN A 69 10.64 11.12 13.31
N GLY A 70 9.32 10.92 13.26
CA GLY A 70 8.55 11.02 12.02
C GLY A 70 8.66 9.81 11.09
N GLU A 71 9.22 8.69 11.56
CA GLU A 71 9.34 7.42 10.85
C GLU A 71 8.42 6.37 11.48
N LEU A 72 7.88 5.46 10.66
CA LEU A 72 7.17 4.27 11.11
C LEU A 72 8.20 3.18 11.44
N VAL A 73 8.28 2.77 12.72
CA VAL A 73 9.32 1.88 13.24
C VAL A 73 8.71 0.64 13.88
N ASN A 74 9.29 -0.52 13.58
CA ASN A 74 9.00 -1.81 14.19
C ASN A 74 10.22 -2.34 14.95
N ASP A 75 9.99 -3.05 16.06
CA ASP A 75 11.04 -3.63 16.91
C ASP A 75 11.41 -5.09 16.55
N GLY A 76 10.88 -5.61 15.44
CA GLY A 76 11.06 -6.98 14.95
C GLY A 76 10.00 -7.97 15.43
N LYS A 77 8.89 -7.51 16.02
CA LYS A 77 7.81 -8.34 16.55
C LYS A 77 6.43 -7.85 16.11
N GLY A 78 5.41 -8.64 16.46
CA GLY A 78 4.03 -8.34 16.19
C GLY A 78 3.59 -8.60 14.74
N PRO A 79 2.33 -8.29 14.42
CA PRO A 79 1.77 -8.44 13.09
C PRO A 79 2.34 -7.40 12.10
N TYR A 80 2.08 -7.60 10.81
CA TYR A 80 2.47 -6.64 9.79
C TYR A 80 1.63 -5.36 9.89
N ALA A 81 2.23 -4.21 9.55
CA ALA A 81 1.50 -2.95 9.38
C ALA A 81 0.78 -2.97 8.03
N THR A 82 -0.55 -2.99 8.06
CA THR A 82 -1.41 -3.03 6.88
C THR A 82 -2.23 -1.76 6.80
N THR A 83 -2.35 -1.17 5.61
CA THR A 83 -3.16 0.03 5.41
C THR A 83 -4.65 -0.30 5.55
N ASP A 84 -5.42 0.56 6.19
CA ASP A 84 -6.89 0.44 6.26
C ASP A 84 -7.55 0.61 4.89
N LYS A 85 -6.86 1.33 3.99
CA LYS A 85 -7.30 1.58 2.62
C LYS A 85 -6.71 0.54 1.66
N ASP A 86 -7.55 0.06 0.76
CA ASP A 86 -7.14 -0.71 -0.40
C ASP A 86 -6.68 0.19 -1.56
N TYR A 87 -5.67 -0.29 -2.30
CA TYR A 87 -5.11 0.42 -3.45
C TYR A 87 -5.13 -0.47 -4.70
N GLY A 88 -5.52 0.13 -5.83
CA GLY A 88 -5.50 -0.50 -7.14
C GLY A 88 -4.15 -0.35 -7.84
N ASP A 89 -4.16 0.21 -9.05
CA ASP A 89 -2.94 0.57 -9.76
C ASP A 89 -2.37 1.86 -9.17
N ILE A 90 -1.09 1.81 -8.75
CA ILE A 90 -0.41 2.91 -8.07
C ILE A 90 1.04 3.03 -8.52
N GLU A 91 1.56 4.25 -8.44
CA GLU A 91 2.99 4.50 -8.30
C GLU A 91 3.27 4.71 -6.80
N PHE A 92 4.20 3.95 -6.24
CA PHE A 92 4.52 3.97 -4.81
C PHE A 92 5.97 4.34 -4.60
N THR A 93 6.20 5.39 -3.81
CA THR A 93 7.54 5.85 -3.41
C THR A 93 7.68 5.69 -1.90
N ILE A 94 8.79 5.10 -1.48
CA ILE A 94 9.12 4.87 -0.07
C ILE A 94 10.62 5.00 0.15
N ASP A 95 10.98 5.65 1.26
CA ASP A 95 12.32 5.54 1.84
C ASP A 95 12.31 4.46 2.90
N TYR A 96 13.26 3.53 2.81
CA TYR A 96 13.32 2.34 3.66
C TYR A 96 14.69 2.19 4.29
N LYS A 97 14.71 1.89 5.59
CA LYS A 97 15.92 1.65 6.37
C LYS A 97 15.80 0.32 7.11
N THR A 98 16.89 -0.46 7.07
CA THR A 98 16.98 -1.75 7.75
C THR A 98 18.23 -1.84 8.60
N VAL A 99 18.29 -2.86 9.46
CA VAL A 99 19.43 -3.21 10.31
C VAL A 99 19.98 -4.60 9.91
N PRO A 100 21.21 -4.97 10.30
CA PRO A 100 21.74 -6.29 10.00
C PRO A 100 20.80 -7.41 10.48
N LEU A 101 20.61 -8.43 9.64
CA LEU A 101 19.76 -9.61 9.88
C LEU A 101 18.26 -9.35 10.00
N ALA A 102 17.80 -8.10 9.85
CA ALA A 102 16.37 -7.83 9.79
C ALA A 102 15.78 -8.38 8.48
N ASP A 103 14.58 -8.94 8.60
CA ASP A 103 13.78 -9.47 7.50
C ASP A 103 12.43 -8.75 7.50
N SER A 104 12.15 -8.04 6.40
CA SER A 104 10.94 -7.23 6.22
C SER A 104 10.72 -7.01 4.73
N GLY A 105 9.53 -6.56 4.36
CA GLY A 105 9.15 -6.40 2.96
C GLY A 105 7.92 -5.52 2.79
N ILE A 106 7.72 -5.06 1.56
CA ILE A 106 6.52 -4.35 1.14
C ILE A 106 5.67 -5.31 0.31
N TYR A 107 4.49 -5.64 0.82
CA TYR A 107 3.55 -6.55 0.19
C TYR A 107 2.49 -5.74 -0.54
N LEU A 108 2.47 -5.82 -1.87
CA LEU A 108 1.51 -5.09 -2.70
C LEU A 108 0.25 -5.92 -2.88
N ARG A 109 -0.89 -5.39 -2.41
CA ARG A 109 -2.23 -5.98 -2.52
C ARG A 109 -2.48 -7.25 -1.68
N GLY A 110 -1.75 -7.41 -0.58
CA GLY A 110 -1.89 -8.54 0.35
C GLY A 110 -1.57 -9.89 -0.29
#